data_AF-A0R3B7-F1
#
_entry.id   AF-A0R3B7-F1
#
_cell.length_a   1.000
_cell.length_b   1.000
_cell.length_c   1.000
_cell.angle_alpha   90.00
_cell.angle_beta   90.00
_cell.angle_gamma   90.00
#
_symmetry.space_group_name_H-M   'P 1'
#
loop_
_entity.id
_entity.type
_entity.pdbx_description
1 polymer ?
#
loop_
_entity_poly.entity_id
_entity_poly.type
_entity_poly.pdbx_seq_one_letter_code
_entity_poly.pdbx_strand_id
1 'polypeptide(L)'
;MPDPKRPDPRRRAPAPRPGKPGKNGDANRPRASQARRRAAEARPAQIEQAPDESVAKAIAVQAQQQAELQSEQRFGSAARRAAILAAVVCVLTLTIAGPVRTYFAQRTEMKQLKASEEQLRAQIAELEQQKVKLADPVYIAAQARERLGFVMPGDTPFQVQLPPNAVVTQEPEPEKPGATVPAGQPWYTSLWHTIADQPHGVTPTIPPAPPVPPAPGEPAPIPPAPVVDPADLEVVARQLGREPRGVLEIAYRCPNGEPGVVKTAPRLPDGTPFPTLYYLTHPALTAAASRLESSGMMREMTERLAQDPELAAAYRRAHESYLAERDAIEPLGTTFTGGGMPDRVKCLHVVIAHSLAKGPGVNPFGDEALAVLAAEPAMAGILERDTWV
;
A
#
# COMPACT_ATOMS: atom_id res chain seq x y z
N MET A 1 -31.78 5.57 38.81
CA MET A 1 -31.00 5.33 40.04
C MET A 1 -29.84 4.41 39.71
N PRO A 2 -28.61 4.92 39.55
CA PRO A 2 -27.42 4.06 39.47
C PRO A 2 -26.78 3.91 40.86
N ASP A 3 -26.63 2.64 41.28
CA ASP A 3 -25.96 2.18 42.51
C ASP A 3 -24.42 2.21 42.37
N PRO A 4 -23.65 2.08 43.48
CA PRO A 4 -22.52 2.95 43.77
C PRO A 4 -21.16 2.27 43.57
N LYS A 5 -20.14 3.11 43.34
CA LYS A 5 -18.71 2.81 43.30
C LYS A 5 -18.25 1.81 44.37
N ARG A 6 -17.61 0.72 43.94
CA ARG A 6 -16.64 -0.05 44.73
C ARG A 6 -15.23 0.18 44.16
N PRO A 7 -14.18 0.40 44.98
CA PRO A 7 -12.88 0.87 44.49
C PRO A 7 -11.93 -0.28 44.14
N ASP A 8 -11.19 -0.15 43.03
CA ASP A 8 -10.13 -1.07 42.60
C ASP A 8 -8.74 -0.56 43.06
N PRO A 9 -7.95 -1.34 43.81
CA PRO A 9 -6.69 -0.91 44.42
C PRO A 9 -5.49 -1.24 43.53
N ARG A 10 -5.29 -0.55 42.40
CA ARG A 10 -4.02 -0.59 41.65
C ARG A 10 -3.69 0.74 40.97
N ARG A 11 -3.20 1.71 41.76
CA ARG A 11 -2.33 2.80 41.26
C ARG A 11 -1.12 2.95 42.17
N ARG A 12 0.00 2.34 41.78
CA ARG A 12 1.33 2.69 42.30
C ARG A 12 1.76 3.99 41.61
N ALA A 13 1.94 5.04 42.41
CA ALA A 13 2.60 6.27 41.98
C ALA A 13 4.13 6.06 41.95
N PRO A 14 4.88 6.61 40.97
CA PRO A 14 6.33 6.63 41.03
C PRO A 14 6.84 7.72 41.99
N ALA A 15 7.84 7.35 42.78
CA ALA A 15 8.55 8.14 43.79
C ALA A 15 9.44 9.26 43.17
N PRO A 16 9.93 10.22 43.98
CA PRO A 16 10.37 11.54 43.51
C PRO A 16 11.84 11.60 43.05
N ARG A 17 12.12 12.51 42.12
CA ARG A 17 13.47 12.93 41.70
C ARG A 17 13.98 14.07 42.60
N PRO A 18 15.21 14.02 43.15
CA PRO A 18 15.95 15.20 43.58
C PRO A 18 16.86 15.68 42.42
N GLY A 19 17.20 16.93 42.20
CA GLY A 19 16.89 18.24 42.77
C GLY A 19 17.77 19.23 42.00
N LYS A 20 17.18 20.27 41.41
CA LYS A 20 17.88 21.42 40.81
C LYS A 20 18.05 22.49 41.87
N PRO A 21 19.13 23.27 41.80
CA PRO A 21 18.98 24.72 41.81
C PRO A 21 19.70 25.27 40.57
N GLY A 22 19.31 26.35 39.92
CA GLY A 22 18.49 27.48 40.33
C GLY A 22 19.03 28.63 39.48
N LYS A 23 18.11 29.36 38.83
CA LYS A 23 18.36 30.50 37.93
C LYS A 23 19.28 31.56 38.53
N ASN A 24 19.95 32.32 37.65
CA ASN A 24 19.91 33.79 37.51
C ASN A 24 20.94 34.16 36.45
N GLY A 25 20.78 35.11 35.53
CA GLY A 25 19.76 36.09 35.23
C GLY A 25 20.34 36.95 34.09
N ASP A 26 19.52 37.27 33.09
CA ASP A 26 19.88 38.19 32.02
C ASP A 26 19.91 39.64 32.53
N ALA A 27 20.67 40.46 31.80
CA ALA A 27 20.74 41.92 31.82
C ALA A 27 21.49 42.59 33.00
N ASN A 28 22.60 43.28 32.72
CA ASN A 28 22.60 44.73 32.52
C ASN A 28 23.95 45.26 32.01
N ARG A 29 23.87 46.42 31.37
CA ARG A 29 24.86 47.24 30.66
C ARG A 29 25.82 47.98 31.65
N PRO A 30 26.61 48.98 31.21
CA PRO A 30 28.08 48.98 31.12
C PRO A 30 28.77 49.82 32.21
N ARG A 31 30.12 49.79 32.30
CA ARG A 31 30.90 51.02 32.57
C ARG A 31 32.40 50.89 32.33
N ALA A 32 32.91 51.82 31.52
CA ALA A 32 34.28 52.28 31.59
C ALA A 32 34.55 52.90 32.97
N SER A 33 35.69 52.58 33.57
CA SER A 33 36.21 53.29 34.74
C SER A 33 37.68 53.60 34.53
N GLN A 34 37.92 54.91 34.49
CA GLN A 34 39.19 55.61 34.37
C GLN A 34 40.20 55.16 35.43
N ALA A 35 41.44 54.98 35.00
CA ALA A 35 42.59 54.84 35.89
C ALA A 35 42.78 56.13 36.69
N ARG A 36 42.65 56.02 38.02
CA ARG A 36 42.95 57.09 38.96
C ARG A 36 44.46 57.33 38.99
N ARG A 37 44.83 58.57 38.67
CA ARG A 37 46.14 59.16 38.99
C ARG A 37 46.30 59.20 40.51
N ARG A 38 47.37 58.62 41.04
CA ARG A 38 47.95 59.00 42.33
C ARG A 38 49.30 59.63 42.06
N ALA A 39 49.41 60.91 42.40
CA ALA A 39 50.67 61.62 42.55
C ALA A 39 51.28 61.24 43.90
N ALA A 40 52.57 60.93 43.91
CA ALA A 40 53.41 60.95 45.09
C ALA A 40 54.79 61.48 44.69
N GLU A 41 55.28 62.41 45.50
CA GLU A 41 56.46 63.25 45.37
C GLU A 41 57.82 62.54 45.29
N ALA A 42 58.82 63.30 44.88
CA ALA A 42 60.17 62.90 44.50
C ALA A 42 61.19 62.81 45.67
N ARG A 43 62.14 61.85 45.53
CA ARG A 43 63.63 61.93 45.69
C ARG A 43 64.21 60.65 46.35
N PRO A 44 65.51 60.32 46.15
CA PRO A 44 66.36 60.47 44.97
C PRO A 44 66.89 59.11 44.45
N ALA A 45 67.60 59.17 43.33
CA ALA A 45 68.19 58.07 42.58
C ALA A 45 69.01 57.08 43.44
N GLN A 46 68.72 55.79 43.26
CA GLN A 46 69.75 54.77 43.19
C GLN A 46 69.76 54.21 41.78
N ILE A 47 70.94 54.33 41.18
CA ILE A 47 71.31 53.82 39.88
C ILE A 47 71.28 52.30 39.99
N GLU A 48 70.24 51.66 39.45
CA GLU A 48 70.38 50.30 38.96
C GLU A 48 70.28 50.36 37.44
N GLN A 49 71.33 49.83 36.84
CA GLN A 49 71.73 49.99 35.46
C GLN A 49 70.56 49.64 34.54
N ALA A 50 70.36 50.48 33.51
CA ALA A 50 69.53 50.12 32.38
C ALA A 50 69.93 48.70 31.95
N PRO A 51 68.99 47.75 31.85
CA PRO A 51 69.33 46.45 31.31
C PRO A 51 69.89 46.75 29.92
N ASP A 52 71.11 46.27 29.71
CA ASP A 52 71.87 46.42 28.48
C ASP A 52 70.90 46.28 27.31
N GLU A 53 70.91 47.22 26.36
CA GLU A 53 69.91 47.30 25.27
C GLU A 53 69.80 45.97 24.51
N SER A 54 70.89 45.18 24.57
CA SER A 54 71.02 43.80 24.14
C SER A 54 70.08 42.81 24.85
N VAL A 55 69.91 42.90 26.17
CA VAL A 55 69.06 42.02 27.00
C VAL A 55 67.59 42.36 26.79
N ALA A 56 67.23 43.64 26.72
CA ALA A 56 65.85 44.06 26.42
C ALA A 56 65.42 43.65 25.01
N LYS A 57 66.29 43.81 24.00
CA LYS A 57 66.07 43.28 22.64
C LYS A 57 66.00 41.76 22.62
N ALA A 58 66.87 41.07 23.37
CA ALA A 58 66.85 39.61 23.45
C ALA A 58 65.53 39.08 24.02
N ILE A 59 65.01 39.69 25.09
CA ILE A 59 63.72 39.31 25.68
C ILE A 59 62.56 39.58 24.71
N ALA A 60 62.59 40.71 23.99
CA ALA A 60 61.56 41.04 23.00
C ALA A 60 61.57 40.06 21.81
N VAL A 61 62.74 39.74 21.27
CA VAL A 61 62.90 38.75 20.18
C VAL A 61 62.48 37.37 20.65
N GLN A 62 62.84 36.99 21.87
CA GLN A 62 62.46 35.70 22.44
C GLN A 62 60.96 35.62 22.72
N ALA A 63 60.31 36.72 23.12
CA ALA A 63 58.86 36.79 23.28
C ALA A 63 58.12 36.70 21.93
N GLN A 64 58.66 37.32 20.87
CA GLN A 64 58.12 37.19 19.51
C GLN A 64 58.27 35.76 18.97
N GLN A 65 59.44 35.14 19.16
CA GLN A 65 59.68 33.74 18.78
C GLN A 65 58.78 32.77 19.57
N GLN A 66 58.59 33.01 20.87
CA GLN A 66 57.65 32.24 21.69
C GLN A 66 56.20 32.41 21.21
N ALA A 67 55.79 33.62 20.81
CA ALA A 67 54.45 33.89 20.29
C ALA A 67 54.21 33.23 18.93
N GLU A 68 55.20 33.23 18.03
CA GLU A 68 55.13 32.52 16.74
C GLU A 68 54.97 31.02 16.95
N LEU A 69 55.81 30.40 17.80
CA LEU A 69 55.71 28.98 18.13
C LEU A 69 54.38 28.61 18.80
N GLN A 70 53.86 29.46 19.70
CA GLN A 70 52.54 29.27 20.30
C GLN A 70 51.41 29.43 19.27
N SER A 71 51.55 30.32 18.29
CA SER A 71 50.56 30.50 17.22
C SER A 71 50.53 29.30 16.27
N GLU A 72 51.69 28.73 15.94
CA GLU A 72 51.82 27.51 15.13
C GLU A 72 51.19 26.29 15.83
N GLN A 73 51.41 26.15 17.13
CA GLN A 73 50.78 25.10 17.95
C GLN A 73 49.25 25.28 18.08
N ARG A 74 48.76 26.52 18.19
CA ARG A 74 47.32 26.84 18.23
C ARG A 74 46.64 26.63 16.88
N PHE A 75 47.27 27.01 15.77
CA PHE A 75 46.76 26.75 14.42
C PHE A 75 46.67 25.26 14.15
N GLY A 76 47.67 24.46 14.55
CA GLY A 76 47.64 23.00 14.39
C GLY A 76 46.49 22.32 15.15
N SER A 77 46.15 22.80 16.35
CA SER A 77 45.05 22.23 17.15
C SER A 77 43.67 22.75 16.76
N ALA A 78 43.55 24.03 16.41
CA ALA A 78 42.30 24.62 15.89
C ALA A 78 41.94 24.06 14.51
N ALA A 79 42.92 23.92 13.61
CA ALA A 79 42.73 23.32 12.29
C ALA A 79 42.32 21.85 12.39
N ARG A 80 42.92 21.07 13.31
CA ARG A 80 42.51 19.68 13.58
C ARG A 80 41.07 19.59 14.10
N ARG A 81 40.67 20.46 15.02
CA ARG A 81 39.28 20.50 15.53
C ARG A 81 38.28 20.89 14.45
N ALA A 82 38.63 21.87 13.60
CA ALA A 82 37.80 22.27 12.46
C ALA A 82 37.66 21.14 11.43
N ALA A 83 38.75 20.42 11.13
CA ALA A 83 38.72 19.26 10.24
C ALA A 83 37.86 18.11 10.79
N ILE A 84 37.97 17.83 12.09
CA ILE A 84 37.12 16.82 12.75
C ILE A 84 35.64 17.22 12.71
N LEU A 85 35.32 18.49 13.00
CA LEU A 85 33.94 18.99 12.89
C LEU A 85 33.38 18.86 11.47
N ALA A 86 34.16 19.24 10.45
CA ALA A 86 33.76 19.10 9.06
C ALA A 86 33.50 17.63 8.67
N ALA A 87 34.37 16.71 9.11
CA ALA A 87 34.19 15.28 8.89
C ALA A 87 32.93 14.74 9.59
N VAL A 88 32.69 15.11 10.86
CA VAL A 88 31.48 14.72 11.61
C VAL A 88 30.23 15.25 10.94
N VAL A 89 30.22 16.51 10.48
CA VAL A 89 29.09 17.08 9.75
C VAL A 89 28.85 16.32 8.45
N CYS A 90 29.88 15.98 7.67
CA CYS A 90 29.73 15.18 6.45
C CYS A 90 29.17 13.77 6.73
N VAL A 91 29.66 13.10 7.77
CA VAL A 91 29.13 11.78 8.15
C VAL A 91 27.68 11.89 8.61
N LEU A 92 27.33 12.92 9.38
CA LEU A 92 25.96 13.16 9.84
C LEU A 92 25.01 13.45 8.67
N THR A 93 25.40 14.30 7.72
CA THR A 93 24.57 14.60 6.55
C THR A 93 24.38 13.37 5.66
N LEU A 94 25.42 12.57 5.42
CA LEU A 94 25.31 11.32 4.66
C LEU A 94 24.43 10.28 5.36
N THR A 95 24.50 10.19 6.69
CA THR A 95 23.67 9.26 7.48
C THR A 95 22.19 9.66 7.44
N ILE A 96 21.88 10.96 7.43
CA ILE A 96 20.51 11.48 7.44
C ILE A 96 19.89 11.52 6.04
N ALA A 97 20.69 11.56 4.96
CA ALA A 97 20.20 11.66 3.59
C ALA A 97 19.24 10.52 3.19
N GLY A 98 19.55 9.28 3.58
CA GLY A 98 18.68 8.12 3.34
C GLY A 98 17.33 8.23 4.07
N PRO A 99 17.31 8.37 5.41
CA PRO A 99 16.10 8.55 6.21
C PRO A 99 15.20 9.70 5.75
N VAL A 100 15.77 10.82 5.33
CA VAL A 100 14.99 11.98 4.85
C VAL A 100 14.29 11.66 3.53
N ARG A 101 14.99 11.02 2.58
CA ARG A 101 14.39 10.60 1.30
C ARG A 101 13.24 9.62 1.53
N THR A 102 13.41 8.65 2.42
CA THR A 102 12.34 7.68 2.75
C THR A 102 11.17 8.34 3.46
N TYR A 103 11.43 9.27 4.38
CA TYR A 103 10.38 10.01 5.08
C TYR A 103 9.50 10.82 4.11
N PHE A 104 10.12 11.52 3.15
CA PHE A 104 9.36 12.26 2.14
C PHE A 104 8.58 11.32 1.20
N ALA A 105 9.17 10.20 0.75
CA ALA A 105 8.48 9.20 -0.07
C ALA A 105 7.24 8.63 0.63
N GLN A 106 7.38 8.23 1.90
CA GLN A 106 6.28 7.74 2.74
C GLN A 106 5.18 8.79 2.91
N ARG A 107 5.53 10.07 3.04
CA ARG A 107 4.54 11.14 3.20
C ARG A 107 3.71 11.39 1.94
N THR A 108 4.30 11.24 0.76
CA THR A 108 3.56 11.26 -0.51
C THR A 108 2.67 10.04 -0.67
N GLU A 109 3.16 8.86 -0.31
CA GLU A 109 2.38 7.62 -0.38
C GLU A 109 1.15 7.66 0.54
N MET A 110 1.31 8.12 1.79
CA MET A 110 0.18 8.31 2.71
C MET A 110 -0.88 9.27 2.16
N LYS A 111 -0.45 10.36 1.49
CA LYS A 111 -1.39 11.31 0.87
C LYS A 111 -2.13 10.67 -0.31
N GLN A 112 -1.44 9.91 -1.15
CA GLN A 112 -2.03 9.20 -2.29
C GLN A 112 -3.03 8.13 -1.84
N LEU A 113 -2.68 7.36 -0.81
CA LEU A 113 -3.56 6.35 -0.23
C LEU A 113 -4.84 6.98 0.32
N LYS A 114 -4.72 8.10 1.04
CA LYS A 114 -5.88 8.81 1.58
C LYS A 114 -6.79 9.35 0.46
N ALA A 115 -6.21 9.95 -0.58
CA ALA A 115 -6.97 10.40 -1.75
C ALA A 115 -7.68 9.24 -2.45
N SER A 116 -7.03 8.08 -2.55
CA SER A 116 -7.61 6.87 -3.14
C SER A 116 -8.77 6.32 -2.29
N GLU A 117 -8.64 6.34 -0.96
CA GLU A 117 -9.71 5.94 -0.03
C GLU A 117 -10.95 6.85 -0.19
N GLU A 118 -10.75 8.16 -0.25
CA GLU A 118 -11.82 9.12 -0.48
C GLU A 118 -12.50 8.91 -1.84
N GLN A 119 -11.71 8.68 -2.89
CA GLN A 119 -12.21 8.40 -4.24
C GLN A 119 -13.02 7.09 -4.30
N LEU A 120 -12.56 6.03 -3.64
CA LEU A 120 -13.26 4.75 -3.60
C LEU A 120 -14.58 4.87 -2.83
N ARG A 121 -14.60 5.62 -1.72
CA ARG A 121 -15.84 5.89 -0.99
C ARG A 121 -16.86 6.67 -1.83
N ALA A 122 -16.41 7.66 -2.60
CA ALA A 122 -17.28 8.40 -3.51
C ALA A 122 -17.84 7.48 -4.61
N GLN A 123 -17.03 6.58 -5.17
CA GLN A 123 -17.49 5.60 -6.15
C GLN A 123 -18.51 4.62 -5.58
N ILE A 124 -18.31 4.12 -4.36
CA ILE A 124 -19.29 3.26 -3.70
C ILE A 124 -20.62 3.99 -3.55
N ALA A 125 -20.61 5.24 -3.07
CA ALA A 125 -21.83 6.03 -2.90
C ALA A 125 -22.56 6.27 -4.23
N GLU A 126 -21.84 6.58 -5.32
CA GLU A 126 -22.42 6.75 -6.64
C GLU A 126 -23.02 5.44 -7.17
N LEU A 127 -22.29 4.33 -7.06
CA LEU A 127 -22.76 3.02 -7.51
C LEU A 127 -23.99 2.55 -6.71
N GLU A 128 -24.03 2.81 -5.40
CA GLU A 128 -25.21 2.55 -4.59
C GLU A 128 -26.41 3.39 -5.05
N GLN A 129 -26.19 4.67 -5.37
CA GLN A 129 -27.24 5.52 -5.92
C GLN A 129 -27.72 5.03 -7.29
N GLN A 130 -26.81 4.61 -8.17
CA GLN A 130 -27.16 4.03 -9.47
C GLN A 130 -27.95 2.74 -9.32
N LYS A 131 -27.56 1.88 -8.38
CA LYS A 131 -28.31 0.65 -8.05
C LYS A 131 -29.74 0.98 -7.62
N VAL A 132 -29.94 2.00 -6.78
CA VAL A 132 -31.29 2.44 -6.37
C VAL A 132 -32.09 2.96 -7.57
N LYS A 133 -31.50 3.79 -8.43
CA LYS A 133 -32.16 4.29 -9.66
C LYS A 133 -32.59 3.15 -10.57
N LEU A 134 -31.69 2.18 -10.80
CA LEU A 134 -31.97 1.02 -11.64
C LEU A 134 -32.91 0.00 -11.00
N ALA A 135 -33.16 0.07 -9.68
CA ALA A 135 -34.17 -0.74 -9.02
C ALA A 135 -35.59 -0.17 -9.19
N ASP A 136 -35.74 1.08 -9.62
CA ASP A 136 -37.04 1.71 -9.88
C ASP A 136 -37.56 1.32 -11.29
N PRO A 137 -38.68 0.59 -11.40
CA PRO A 137 -39.25 0.20 -12.69
C PRO A 137 -39.71 1.39 -13.54
N VAL A 138 -40.09 2.51 -12.92
CA VAL A 138 -40.48 3.73 -13.65
C VAL A 138 -39.26 4.34 -14.35
N TYR A 139 -38.11 4.34 -13.66
CA TYR A 139 -36.84 4.81 -14.22
C TYR A 139 -36.39 3.94 -15.40
N ILE A 140 -36.46 2.61 -15.27
CA ILE A 140 -36.17 1.68 -16.38
C ILE A 140 -37.10 1.95 -17.57
N ALA A 141 -38.40 2.08 -17.34
CA ALA A 141 -39.38 2.32 -18.40
C ALA A 141 -39.15 3.66 -19.11
N ALA A 142 -38.78 4.72 -18.37
CA ALA A 142 -38.41 6.01 -18.95
C ALA A 142 -37.13 5.91 -19.80
N GLN A 143 -36.08 5.26 -19.29
CA GLN A 143 -34.81 5.11 -19.99
C GLN A 143 -34.94 4.25 -21.25
N ALA A 144 -35.77 3.19 -21.20
CA ALA A 144 -36.10 2.33 -22.32
C ALA A 144 -36.89 3.08 -23.41
N ARG A 145 -37.83 3.94 -23.02
CA ARG A 145 -38.58 4.80 -23.95
C ARG A 145 -37.67 5.84 -24.63
N GLU A 146 -36.78 6.47 -23.86
CA GLU A 146 -35.87 7.51 -24.38
C GLU A 146 -34.80 6.95 -25.31
N ARG A 147 -34.12 5.86 -24.92
CA ARG A 147 -32.98 5.32 -25.68
C ARG A 147 -33.36 4.33 -26.76
N LEU A 148 -34.36 3.51 -26.50
CA LEU A 148 -34.72 2.37 -27.36
C LEU A 148 -36.07 2.54 -28.03
N GLY A 149 -36.81 3.62 -27.71
CA GLY A 149 -38.14 3.86 -28.27
C GLY A 149 -39.20 2.85 -27.81
N PHE A 150 -38.93 2.09 -26.73
CA PHE A 150 -39.88 1.10 -26.24
C PHE A 150 -41.13 1.76 -25.64
N VAL A 151 -42.27 1.14 -25.89
CA VAL A 151 -43.58 1.55 -25.37
C VAL A 151 -44.29 0.37 -24.73
N MET A 152 -45.25 0.63 -23.84
CA MET A 152 -45.99 -0.44 -23.19
C MET A 152 -46.94 -1.12 -24.19
N PRO A 153 -47.28 -2.41 -24.01
CA PRO A 153 -48.29 -3.07 -24.83
C PRO A 153 -49.61 -2.27 -24.81
N GLY A 154 -50.03 -1.76 -25.96
CA GLY A 154 -51.23 -0.93 -26.12
C GLY A 154 -50.96 0.56 -26.40
N ASP A 155 -49.73 1.04 -26.17
CA ASP A 155 -49.31 2.40 -26.50
C ASP A 155 -48.87 2.49 -27.98
N THR A 156 -49.17 3.61 -28.66
CA THR A 156 -48.70 3.87 -30.04
C THR A 156 -47.56 4.90 -30.03
N PRO A 157 -46.33 4.55 -30.47
CA PRO A 157 -45.22 5.49 -30.51
C PRO A 157 -45.36 6.47 -31.68
N PHE A 158 -45.15 7.75 -31.45
CA PHE A 158 -45.07 8.78 -32.49
C PHE A 158 -43.64 9.28 -32.61
N GLN A 159 -43.07 9.25 -33.82
CA GLN A 159 -41.80 9.88 -34.11
C GLN A 159 -42.06 11.15 -34.93
N VAL A 160 -41.66 12.30 -34.39
CA VAL A 160 -41.79 13.58 -35.08
C VAL A 160 -40.72 13.66 -36.16
N GLN A 161 -41.11 13.46 -37.42
CA GLN A 161 -40.25 13.76 -38.57
C GLN A 161 -40.41 15.24 -38.90
N LEU A 162 -39.36 16.03 -38.64
CA LEU A 162 -39.32 17.40 -39.13
C LEU A 162 -39.06 17.40 -40.65
N PRO A 163 -39.69 18.30 -41.42
CA PRO A 163 -39.40 18.45 -42.84
C PRO A 163 -37.94 18.89 -43.07
N PRO A 164 -37.31 18.54 -44.21
CA PRO A 164 -35.89 18.79 -44.46
C PRO A 164 -35.44 20.26 -44.34
N ASN A 165 -36.37 21.20 -44.48
CA ASN A 165 -36.13 22.64 -44.41
C ASN A 165 -36.59 23.28 -43.08
N ALA A 166 -36.89 22.48 -42.06
CA ALA A 166 -37.19 23.00 -40.73
C ALA A 166 -35.91 23.60 -40.13
N VAL A 167 -35.85 24.93 -40.08
CA VAL A 167 -34.85 25.64 -39.27
C VAL A 167 -35.15 25.30 -37.82
N VAL A 168 -34.32 24.44 -37.23
CA VAL A 168 -34.29 24.27 -35.77
C VAL A 168 -33.73 25.58 -35.23
N THR A 169 -34.61 26.47 -34.77
CA THR A 169 -34.19 27.60 -33.94
C THR A 169 -33.60 26.99 -32.68
N GLN A 170 -32.27 26.90 -32.62
CA GLN A 170 -31.57 26.66 -31.37
C GLN A 170 -31.97 27.82 -30.45
N GLU A 171 -32.77 27.54 -29.41
CA GLU A 171 -32.87 28.46 -28.28
C GLU A 171 -31.43 28.73 -27.80
N PRO A 172 -31.07 30.00 -27.53
CA PRO A 172 -29.75 30.30 -27.03
C PRO A 172 -29.59 29.57 -25.69
N GLU A 173 -28.76 28.54 -25.70
CA GLU A 173 -28.29 27.88 -24.50
C GLU A 173 -27.70 28.99 -23.60
N PRO A 174 -28.08 29.09 -22.31
CA PRO A 174 -27.49 30.08 -21.44
C PRO A 174 -25.97 29.89 -21.47
N GLU A 175 -25.25 30.91 -21.93
CA GLU A 175 -23.79 30.96 -21.91
C GLU A 175 -23.34 30.53 -20.51
N LYS A 176 -22.77 29.33 -20.43
CA LYS A 176 -21.91 28.98 -19.30
C LYS A 176 -20.87 30.10 -19.24
N PRO A 177 -20.57 30.69 -18.07
CA PRO A 177 -19.51 31.68 -17.96
C PRO A 177 -18.18 30.98 -18.20
N GLY A 178 -17.86 30.77 -19.47
CA GLY A 178 -16.54 30.40 -19.96
C GLY A 178 -15.67 31.62 -19.72
N ALA A 179 -14.68 31.44 -18.86
CA ALA A 179 -13.69 32.43 -18.51
C ALA A 179 -13.22 33.19 -19.76
N THR A 180 -13.57 34.47 -19.84
CA THR A 180 -12.89 35.42 -20.71
C THR A 180 -11.42 35.42 -20.30
N VAL A 181 -10.59 34.74 -21.09
CA VAL A 181 -9.14 34.77 -20.93
C VAL A 181 -8.69 36.22 -21.16
N PRO A 182 -8.06 36.88 -20.17
CA PRO A 182 -7.54 38.23 -20.39
C PRO A 182 -6.44 38.17 -21.45
N ALA A 183 -6.59 38.95 -22.52
CA ALA A 183 -5.56 39.10 -23.54
C ALA A 183 -4.29 39.69 -22.89
N GLY A 184 -3.21 38.91 -22.85
CA GLY A 184 -1.92 39.32 -22.25
C GLY A 184 -1.12 38.22 -21.54
N GLN A 185 -1.66 37.01 -21.41
CA GLN A 185 -0.97 35.88 -20.77
C GLN A 185 -0.02 35.15 -21.76
N PRO A 186 1.20 34.74 -21.34
CA PRO A 186 2.11 33.96 -22.17
C PRO A 186 1.50 32.59 -22.55
N TRP A 187 1.68 32.17 -23.81
CA TRP A 187 1.08 30.94 -24.37
C TRP A 187 1.25 29.66 -23.53
N TYR A 188 2.28 29.58 -22.70
CA TYR A 188 2.53 28.45 -21.80
C TYR A 188 1.49 28.34 -20.67
N THR A 189 0.97 29.45 -20.12
CA THR A 189 -0.09 29.38 -19.09
C THR A 189 -1.42 28.91 -19.68
N SER A 190 -1.71 29.26 -20.94
CA SER A 190 -2.88 28.74 -21.68
C SER A 190 -2.82 27.22 -21.89
N LEU A 191 -1.62 26.66 -22.06
CA LEU A 191 -1.40 25.22 -22.19
C LEU A 191 -1.63 24.49 -20.85
N TRP A 192 -1.19 25.07 -19.74
CA TRP A 192 -1.43 24.48 -18.41
C TRP A 192 -2.90 24.50 -17.99
N HIS A 193 -3.64 25.57 -18.31
CA HIS A 193 -5.08 25.61 -18.06
C HIS A 193 -5.86 24.64 -18.95
N THR A 194 -5.41 24.42 -20.20
CA THR A 194 -6.01 23.39 -21.09
C THR A 194 -5.83 21.98 -20.53
N ILE A 195 -4.74 21.72 -19.82
CA ILE A 195 -4.44 20.42 -19.20
C ILE A 195 -5.11 20.28 -17.82
N ALA A 196 -5.27 21.37 -17.07
CA ALA A 196 -5.83 21.35 -15.71
C ALA A 196 -7.37 21.46 -15.68
N ASP A 197 -8.00 22.20 -16.59
CA ASP A 197 -9.46 22.42 -16.63
C ASP A 197 -10.21 21.41 -17.51
N GLN A 198 -9.50 20.58 -18.28
CA GLN A 198 -10.07 19.39 -18.91
C GLN A 198 -9.87 18.20 -17.95
N PRO A 199 -10.89 17.75 -17.21
CA PRO A 199 -10.79 16.45 -16.56
C PRO A 199 -10.69 15.41 -17.66
N HIS A 200 -9.47 14.93 -17.94
CA HIS A 200 -9.28 13.68 -18.67
C HIS A 200 -9.74 12.53 -17.76
N GLY A 201 -11.06 12.42 -17.59
CA GLY A 201 -11.66 11.12 -17.42
C GLY A 201 -11.34 10.37 -18.71
N VAL A 202 -10.34 9.49 -18.65
CA VAL A 202 -10.22 8.40 -19.60
C VAL A 202 -11.55 7.65 -19.52
N THR A 203 -12.47 8.01 -20.41
CA THR A 203 -13.59 7.14 -20.72
C THR A 203 -12.92 5.92 -21.34
N PRO A 204 -13.08 4.71 -20.78
CA PRO A 204 -12.60 3.55 -21.49
C PRO A 204 -13.30 3.55 -22.85
N THR A 205 -12.53 3.70 -23.92
CA THR A 205 -13.00 3.37 -25.26
C THR A 205 -13.30 1.89 -25.23
N ILE A 206 -14.57 1.55 -25.02
CA ILE A 206 -15.09 0.22 -25.24
C ILE A 206 -14.99 -0.01 -26.75
N PRO A 207 -14.16 -0.94 -27.24
CA PRO A 207 -14.18 -1.29 -28.66
C PRO A 207 -15.60 -1.75 -29.05
N PRO A 208 -16.04 -1.52 -30.29
CA PRO A 208 -17.37 -1.96 -30.73
C PRO A 208 -17.52 -3.46 -30.44
N ALA A 209 -18.63 -3.80 -29.81
CA ALA A 209 -18.96 -5.17 -29.47
C ALA A 209 -18.87 -6.03 -30.75
N PRO A 210 -18.22 -7.21 -30.71
CA PRO A 210 -18.31 -8.16 -31.80
C PRO A 210 -19.79 -8.51 -32.04
N PRO A 211 -20.18 -8.86 -33.29
CA PRO A 211 -21.56 -9.19 -33.62
C PRO A 211 -22.07 -10.27 -32.66
N VAL A 212 -23.24 -10.00 -32.08
CA VAL A 212 -23.98 -10.93 -31.22
C VAL A 212 -24.16 -12.24 -32.01
N PRO A 213 -23.61 -13.38 -31.55
CA PRO A 213 -23.94 -14.67 -32.17
C PRO A 213 -25.45 -14.90 -32.02
N PRO A 214 -26.09 -15.61 -32.98
CA PRO A 214 -27.52 -15.87 -32.91
C PRO A 214 -27.87 -16.50 -31.56
N ALA A 215 -29.03 -16.12 -31.02
CA ALA A 215 -29.55 -16.64 -29.76
C ALA A 215 -29.33 -18.16 -29.67
N PRO A 216 -28.85 -18.69 -28.53
CA PRO A 216 -28.78 -20.12 -28.34
C PRO A 216 -30.17 -20.70 -28.63
N GLY A 217 -30.24 -21.63 -29.58
CA GLY A 217 -31.36 -22.55 -29.63
C GLY A 217 -31.56 -23.18 -28.25
N GLU A 218 -32.80 -23.59 -27.96
CA GLU A 218 -33.19 -24.24 -26.71
C GLU A 218 -32.05 -25.10 -26.13
N PRO A 219 -31.72 -24.94 -24.83
CA PRO A 219 -30.57 -25.61 -24.25
C PRO A 219 -30.69 -27.11 -24.50
N ALA A 220 -29.75 -27.64 -25.29
CA ALA A 220 -29.50 -29.07 -25.31
C ALA A 220 -29.32 -29.54 -23.86
N PRO A 221 -29.86 -30.70 -23.47
CA PRO A 221 -29.85 -31.14 -22.08
C PRO A 221 -28.41 -31.12 -21.56
N ILE A 222 -28.17 -30.24 -20.58
CA ILE A 222 -26.91 -30.14 -19.85
C ILE A 222 -26.62 -31.58 -19.37
N PRO A 223 -25.50 -32.21 -19.76
CA PRO A 223 -25.11 -33.48 -19.16
C PRO A 223 -25.05 -33.22 -17.64
N PRO A 224 -25.64 -34.09 -16.79
CA PRO A 224 -25.78 -33.78 -15.37
C PRO A 224 -24.41 -33.37 -14.84
N ALA A 225 -24.31 -32.12 -14.38
CA ALA A 225 -23.15 -31.66 -13.64
C ALA A 225 -22.91 -32.69 -12.51
N PRO A 226 -21.65 -32.99 -12.14
CA PRO A 226 -21.41 -33.75 -10.93
C PRO A 226 -22.19 -33.07 -9.81
N VAL A 227 -23.22 -33.75 -9.31
CA VAL A 227 -24.14 -33.15 -8.35
C VAL A 227 -23.40 -33.14 -7.04
N VAL A 228 -22.78 -32.00 -6.72
CA VAL A 228 -22.23 -31.75 -5.39
C VAL A 228 -23.37 -31.87 -4.40
N ASP A 229 -23.15 -32.61 -3.32
CA ASP A 229 -24.18 -32.83 -2.31
C ASP A 229 -24.70 -31.47 -1.80
N PRO A 230 -26.02 -31.21 -1.84
CA PRO A 230 -26.60 -29.99 -1.29
C PRO A 230 -26.16 -29.72 0.16
N ALA A 231 -25.99 -30.77 0.97
CA ALA A 231 -25.50 -30.63 2.34
C ALA A 231 -24.07 -30.06 2.40
N ASP A 232 -23.20 -30.44 1.46
CA ASP A 232 -21.86 -29.85 1.37
C ASP A 232 -21.92 -28.38 0.97
N LEU A 233 -22.79 -28.03 0.03
CA LEU A 233 -22.96 -26.64 -0.40
C LEU A 233 -23.45 -25.76 0.75
N GLU A 234 -24.35 -26.26 1.61
CA GLU A 234 -24.79 -25.58 2.83
C GLU A 234 -23.64 -25.38 3.83
N VAL A 235 -22.81 -26.40 4.04
CA VAL A 235 -21.64 -26.28 4.91
C VAL A 235 -20.65 -25.26 4.35
N VAL A 236 -20.33 -25.33 3.06
CA VAL A 236 -19.46 -24.37 2.38
C VAL A 236 -20.03 -22.96 2.46
N ALA A 237 -21.33 -22.77 2.25
CA ALA A 237 -21.98 -21.47 2.36
C ALA A 237 -21.83 -20.89 3.77
N ARG A 238 -22.03 -21.71 4.80
CA ARG A 238 -21.83 -21.33 6.20
C ARG A 238 -20.38 -20.98 6.51
N GLN A 239 -19.43 -21.77 6.01
CA GLN A 239 -17.99 -21.53 6.20
C GLN A 239 -17.53 -20.23 5.52
N LEU A 240 -18.03 -19.94 4.32
CA LEU A 240 -17.66 -18.75 3.54
C LEU A 240 -18.44 -17.49 3.94
N GLY A 241 -19.59 -17.63 4.61
CA GLY A 241 -20.50 -16.53 4.91
C GLY A 241 -21.20 -15.94 3.67
N ARG A 242 -21.20 -16.68 2.55
CA ARG A 242 -21.79 -16.29 1.26
C ARG A 242 -22.10 -17.53 0.43
N GLU A 243 -22.92 -17.37 -0.60
CA GLU A 243 -23.21 -18.46 -1.55
C GLU A 243 -21.93 -18.94 -2.27
N PRO A 244 -21.67 -20.26 -2.33
CA PRO A 244 -20.55 -20.82 -3.09
C PRO A 244 -20.71 -20.57 -4.59
N ARG A 245 -19.62 -20.18 -5.26
CA ARG A 245 -19.63 -19.78 -6.67
C ARG A 245 -19.07 -20.88 -7.56
N GLY A 246 -19.89 -21.41 -8.46
CA GLY A 246 -19.45 -22.33 -9.52
C GLY A 246 -18.74 -23.58 -9.02
N VAL A 247 -19.16 -24.14 -7.88
CA VAL A 247 -18.55 -25.34 -7.29
C VAL A 247 -18.86 -26.57 -8.16
N LEU A 248 -17.80 -27.28 -8.53
CA LEU A 248 -17.86 -28.51 -9.33
C LEU A 248 -17.70 -29.75 -8.45
N GLU A 249 -16.88 -29.69 -7.41
CA GLU A 249 -16.65 -30.80 -6.46
C GLU A 249 -16.08 -30.31 -5.13
N ILE A 250 -16.23 -31.13 -4.09
CA ILE A 250 -15.46 -31.02 -2.85
C ILE A 250 -14.13 -31.76 -3.07
N ALA A 251 -13.07 -31.02 -3.35
CA ALA A 251 -11.77 -31.57 -3.72
C ALA A 251 -10.97 -32.11 -2.52
N TYR A 252 -11.29 -31.64 -1.31
CA TYR A 252 -10.69 -32.16 -0.07
C TYR A 252 -11.66 -32.02 1.10
N ARG A 253 -11.71 -33.05 1.95
CA ARG A 253 -12.38 -33.04 3.24
C ARG A 253 -11.36 -33.11 4.36
N CYS A 254 -11.54 -32.28 5.36
CA CYS A 254 -10.78 -32.34 6.60
C CYS A 254 -11.11 -33.65 7.37
N PRO A 255 -10.24 -34.13 8.28
CA PRO A 255 -10.50 -35.31 9.11
C PRO A 255 -11.75 -35.19 9.99
N ASN A 256 -12.18 -33.97 10.32
CA ASN A 256 -13.46 -33.71 11.00
C ASN A 256 -14.71 -33.91 10.10
N GLY A 257 -14.53 -34.27 8.83
CA GLY A 257 -15.58 -34.53 7.85
C GLY A 257 -16.04 -33.29 7.06
N GLU A 258 -15.64 -32.09 7.45
CA GLU A 258 -16.06 -30.87 6.79
C GLU A 258 -15.31 -30.62 5.47
N PRO A 259 -15.96 -30.01 4.45
CA PRO A 259 -15.28 -29.52 3.26
C PRO A 259 -14.13 -28.56 3.61
N GLY A 260 -12.94 -28.86 3.12
CA GLY A 260 -11.75 -28.04 3.27
C GLY A 260 -11.34 -27.31 2.00
N VAL A 261 -11.55 -27.93 0.84
CA VAL A 261 -11.26 -27.35 -0.48
C VAL A 261 -12.39 -27.68 -1.43
N VAL A 262 -12.75 -26.70 -2.26
CA VAL A 262 -13.63 -26.90 -3.40
C VAL A 262 -12.86 -26.73 -4.70
N LYS A 263 -13.30 -27.45 -5.74
CA LYS A 263 -12.94 -27.17 -7.12
C LYS A 263 -14.03 -26.36 -7.79
N THR A 264 -13.67 -25.36 -8.57
CA THR A 264 -14.63 -24.44 -9.20
C THR A 264 -14.46 -24.31 -10.69
N ALA A 265 -15.55 -24.00 -11.37
CA ALA A 265 -15.57 -23.74 -12.80
C ALA A 265 -14.66 -22.57 -13.17
N PRO A 266 -13.87 -22.66 -14.26
CA PRO A 266 -13.04 -21.56 -14.73
C PRO A 266 -13.86 -20.33 -15.12
N ARG A 267 -15.14 -20.52 -15.47
CA ARG A 267 -16.10 -19.44 -15.72
C ARG A 267 -17.31 -19.60 -14.82
N LEU A 268 -17.76 -18.49 -14.25
CA LEU A 268 -18.95 -18.46 -13.42
C LEU A 268 -20.22 -18.47 -14.28
N PRO A 269 -21.41 -18.75 -13.69
CA PRO A 269 -22.67 -18.77 -14.44
C PRO A 269 -23.01 -17.46 -15.17
N ASP A 270 -22.48 -16.33 -14.69
CA ASP A 270 -22.63 -15.01 -15.31
C ASP A 270 -21.62 -14.74 -16.46
N GLY A 271 -20.77 -15.71 -16.79
CA GLY A 271 -19.73 -15.59 -17.80
C GLY A 271 -18.40 -15.02 -17.30
N THR A 272 -18.32 -14.58 -16.04
CA THR A 272 -17.11 -13.96 -15.47
C THR A 272 -15.96 -14.98 -15.37
N PRO A 273 -14.75 -14.65 -15.87
CA PRO A 273 -13.57 -15.49 -15.68
C PRO A 273 -13.19 -15.63 -14.20
N PHE A 274 -12.96 -16.87 -13.77
CA PHE A 274 -12.53 -17.25 -12.43
C PHE A 274 -11.30 -18.17 -12.51
N PRO A 275 -10.08 -17.62 -12.54
CA PRO A 275 -8.86 -18.38 -12.85
C PRO A 275 -8.40 -19.33 -11.73
N THR A 276 -9.03 -19.26 -10.55
CA THR A 276 -8.71 -20.11 -9.40
C THR A 276 -9.56 -21.37 -9.47
N LEU A 277 -8.94 -22.51 -9.78
CA LEU A 277 -9.57 -23.82 -9.82
C LEU A 277 -9.84 -24.39 -8.42
N TYR A 278 -8.93 -24.18 -7.46
CA TYR A 278 -9.03 -24.68 -6.08
C TYR A 278 -8.94 -23.55 -5.05
N TYR A 279 -9.86 -23.50 -4.09
CA TYR A 279 -9.76 -22.59 -2.95
C TYR A 279 -10.25 -23.20 -1.64
N LEU A 280 -9.69 -22.69 -0.52
CA LEU A 280 -10.02 -23.12 0.83
C LEU A 280 -11.40 -22.63 1.26
N THR A 281 -12.16 -23.50 1.90
CA THR A 281 -13.45 -23.15 2.52
C THR A 281 -13.38 -23.20 4.04
N HIS A 282 -12.67 -24.17 4.61
CA HIS A 282 -12.67 -24.38 6.07
C HIS A 282 -12.08 -23.15 6.81
N PRO A 283 -12.84 -22.50 7.73
CA PRO A 283 -12.45 -21.24 8.35
C PRO A 283 -11.10 -21.29 9.06
N ALA A 284 -10.81 -22.39 9.74
CA ALA A 284 -9.53 -22.58 10.42
C ALA A 284 -8.35 -22.68 9.45
N LEU A 285 -8.50 -23.35 8.29
CA LEU A 285 -7.45 -23.43 7.26
C LEU A 285 -7.23 -22.06 6.63
N THR A 286 -8.30 -21.34 6.29
CA THR A 286 -8.23 -19.98 5.73
C THR A 286 -7.55 -19.02 6.71
N ALA A 287 -7.91 -19.08 7.99
CA ALA A 287 -7.27 -18.27 9.03
C ALA A 287 -5.79 -18.64 9.21
N ALA A 288 -5.45 -19.94 9.16
CA ALA A 288 -4.08 -20.41 9.29
C ALA A 288 -3.21 -20.00 8.10
N ALA A 289 -3.72 -20.15 6.87
CA ALA A 289 -3.07 -19.67 5.66
C ALA A 289 -2.82 -18.16 5.75
N SER A 290 -3.81 -17.36 6.17
CA SER A 290 -3.68 -15.91 6.35
C SER A 290 -2.60 -15.53 7.38
N ARG A 291 -2.45 -16.31 8.47
CA ARG A 291 -1.38 -16.11 9.45
C ARG A 291 0.00 -16.37 8.83
N LEU A 292 0.15 -17.47 8.09
CA LEU A 292 1.40 -17.78 7.40
C LEU A 292 1.74 -16.74 6.32
N GLU A 293 0.75 -16.22 5.60
CA GLU A 293 0.97 -15.15 4.62
C GLU A 293 1.59 -13.90 5.27
N SER A 294 1.20 -13.61 6.52
CA SER A 294 1.71 -12.46 7.29
C SER A 294 3.08 -12.69 7.92
N SER A 295 3.60 -13.93 7.92
CA SER A 295 4.89 -14.29 8.54
C SER A 295 6.11 -13.91 7.70
N GLY A 296 5.93 -13.63 6.41
CA GLY A 296 7.02 -13.43 5.45
C GLY A 296 7.37 -14.68 4.63
N MET A 297 6.75 -15.83 4.92
CA MET A 297 6.99 -17.11 4.22
C MET A 297 6.89 -16.99 2.69
N MET A 298 5.90 -16.27 2.15
CA MET A 298 5.74 -16.11 0.70
C MET A 298 6.92 -15.40 0.03
N ARG A 299 7.53 -14.42 0.73
CA ARG A 299 8.70 -13.70 0.22
C ARG A 299 9.89 -14.67 0.15
N GLU A 300 10.12 -15.44 1.20
CA GLU A 300 11.22 -16.41 1.27
C GLU A 300 11.06 -17.53 0.23
N MET A 301 9.84 -18.06 0.07
CA MET A 301 9.51 -19.00 -1.00
C MET A 301 9.80 -18.43 -2.40
N THR A 302 9.40 -17.19 -2.64
CA THR A 302 9.65 -16.52 -3.92
C THR A 302 11.14 -16.28 -4.17
N GLU A 303 11.90 -15.88 -3.15
CA GLU A 303 13.36 -15.71 -3.26
C GLU A 303 14.08 -17.02 -3.59
N ARG A 304 13.62 -18.15 -3.03
CA ARG A 304 14.19 -19.49 -3.29
C ARG A 304 14.02 -19.95 -4.73
N LEU A 305 12.96 -19.53 -5.43
CA LEU A 305 12.77 -19.88 -6.85
C LEU A 305 13.93 -19.39 -7.74
N ALA A 306 14.62 -18.31 -7.36
CA ALA A 306 15.78 -17.81 -8.11
C ALA A 306 17.08 -18.57 -7.77
N GLN A 307 17.11 -19.28 -6.64
CA GLN A 307 18.32 -19.90 -6.09
C GLN A 307 18.35 -21.41 -6.30
N ASP A 308 17.18 -22.03 -6.43
CA ASP A 308 17.01 -23.48 -6.55
C ASP A 308 16.27 -23.84 -7.86
N PRO A 309 17.02 -24.22 -8.91
CA PRO A 309 16.44 -24.62 -10.20
C PRO A 309 15.54 -25.86 -10.12
N GLU A 310 15.80 -26.78 -9.20
CA GLU A 310 15.00 -28.01 -9.06
C GLU A 310 13.64 -27.68 -8.43
N LEU A 311 13.62 -26.85 -7.39
CA LEU A 311 12.41 -26.30 -6.79
C LEU A 311 11.60 -25.50 -7.81
N ALA A 312 12.25 -24.64 -8.59
CA ALA A 312 11.59 -23.87 -9.64
C ALA A 312 10.98 -24.77 -10.72
N ALA A 313 11.67 -25.84 -11.12
CA ALA A 313 11.14 -26.82 -12.05
C ALA A 313 9.95 -27.60 -11.46
N ALA A 314 10.00 -27.97 -10.17
CA ALA A 314 8.89 -28.62 -9.48
C ALA A 314 7.65 -27.72 -9.40
N TYR A 315 7.84 -26.44 -9.05
CA TYR A 315 6.75 -25.47 -8.98
C TYR A 315 6.16 -25.15 -10.37
N ARG A 316 6.98 -25.16 -11.42
CA ARG A 316 6.53 -25.04 -12.81
C ARG A 316 5.70 -26.25 -13.27
N ARG A 317 6.11 -27.47 -12.91
CA ARG A 317 5.29 -28.68 -13.19
C ARG A 317 3.94 -28.61 -12.47
N ALA A 318 3.90 -28.13 -11.22
CA ALA A 318 2.66 -27.92 -10.49
C ALA A 318 1.74 -26.92 -11.21
N HIS A 319 2.31 -25.81 -11.70
CA HIS A 319 1.60 -24.82 -12.49
C HIS A 319 1.02 -25.39 -13.79
N GLU A 320 1.84 -26.10 -14.57
CA GLU A 320 1.42 -26.69 -15.84
C GLU A 320 0.32 -27.73 -15.65
N SER A 321 0.42 -28.58 -14.63
CA SER A 321 -0.62 -29.55 -14.26
C SER A 321 -1.92 -28.85 -13.86
N TYR A 322 -1.84 -27.78 -13.06
CA TYR A 322 -3.01 -26.99 -12.65
C TYR A 322 -3.68 -26.35 -13.87
N LEU A 323 -2.88 -25.75 -14.75
CA LEU A 323 -3.37 -25.06 -15.95
C LEU A 323 -4.04 -26.03 -16.91
N ALA A 324 -3.41 -27.18 -17.17
CA ALA A 324 -3.96 -28.22 -18.01
C ALA A 324 -5.31 -28.74 -17.48
N GLU A 325 -5.43 -28.93 -16.17
CA GLU A 325 -6.70 -29.36 -15.59
C GLU A 325 -7.79 -28.30 -15.65
N ARG A 326 -7.45 -27.02 -15.40
CA ARG A 326 -8.40 -25.91 -15.51
C ARG A 326 -8.92 -25.80 -16.95
N ASP A 327 -8.01 -25.80 -17.91
CA ASP A 327 -8.34 -25.58 -19.32
C ASP A 327 -9.03 -26.80 -19.95
N ALA A 328 -8.89 -28.00 -19.35
CA ALA A 328 -9.68 -29.18 -19.71
C ALA A 328 -11.17 -29.04 -19.33
N ILE A 329 -11.50 -28.21 -18.33
CA ILE A 329 -12.90 -27.87 -18.00
C ILE A 329 -13.40 -26.80 -18.96
N GLU A 330 -12.71 -25.66 -18.98
CA GLU A 330 -12.98 -24.57 -19.91
C GLU A 330 -11.75 -23.67 -20.04
N PRO A 331 -11.23 -23.45 -21.27
CA PRO A 331 -10.07 -22.60 -21.47
C PRO A 331 -10.42 -21.12 -21.26
N LEU A 332 -9.63 -20.43 -20.43
CA LEU A 332 -9.77 -18.98 -20.20
C LEU A 332 -8.94 -18.13 -21.18
N GLY A 333 -8.10 -18.75 -21.99
CA GLY A 333 -7.15 -18.04 -22.87
C GLY A 333 -6.04 -17.33 -22.11
N THR A 334 -5.75 -17.74 -20.87
CA THR A 334 -4.71 -17.16 -20.02
C THR A 334 -3.69 -18.21 -19.61
N THR A 335 -2.43 -17.80 -19.49
CA THR A 335 -1.34 -18.67 -19.05
C THR A 335 -1.09 -18.63 -17.55
N PHE A 336 -1.71 -17.70 -16.81
CA PHE A 336 -1.53 -17.60 -15.37
C PHE A 336 -2.56 -18.44 -14.62
N THR A 337 -2.14 -19.01 -13.48
CA THR A 337 -2.99 -19.72 -12.54
C THR A 337 -3.16 -18.92 -11.24
N GLY A 338 -4.05 -19.36 -10.36
CA GLY A 338 -4.12 -18.80 -9.01
C GLY A 338 -2.79 -18.97 -8.24
N GLY A 339 -2.60 -18.21 -7.15
CA GLY A 339 -1.44 -18.36 -6.26
C GLY A 339 -0.12 -17.71 -6.71
N GLY A 340 -0.03 -17.19 -7.94
CA GLY A 340 1.17 -16.50 -8.45
C GLY A 340 2.16 -17.39 -9.19
N MET A 341 1.85 -18.68 -9.29
CA MET A 341 2.60 -19.68 -10.07
C MET A 341 2.83 -19.25 -11.53
N PRO A 342 3.95 -19.64 -12.17
CA PRO A 342 5.05 -20.44 -11.61
C PRO A 342 6.21 -19.60 -11.05
N ASP A 343 6.16 -18.27 -11.17
CA ASP A 343 7.36 -17.44 -10.95
C ASP A 343 7.42 -16.80 -9.55
N ARG A 344 6.32 -16.83 -8.79
CA ARG A 344 6.26 -16.29 -7.43
C ARG A 344 5.14 -16.93 -6.59
N VAL A 345 5.21 -16.76 -5.27
CA VAL A 345 4.08 -17.09 -4.39
C VAL A 345 3.38 -15.79 -4.02
N LYS A 346 2.18 -15.56 -4.56
CA LYS A 346 1.34 -14.38 -4.27
C LYS A 346 0.32 -14.63 -3.14
N CYS A 347 -0.09 -15.89 -2.97
CA CYS A 347 -1.15 -16.27 -2.04
C CYS A 347 -1.01 -17.75 -1.67
N LEU A 348 -0.90 -18.03 -0.37
CA LEU A 348 -0.79 -19.38 0.17
C LEU A 348 -2.10 -20.15 0.06
N HIS A 349 -3.25 -19.48 0.13
CA HIS A 349 -4.56 -20.13 0.07
C HIS A 349 -4.70 -21.04 -1.16
N VAL A 350 -4.24 -20.58 -2.32
CA VAL A 350 -4.35 -21.37 -3.57
C VAL A 350 -3.35 -22.51 -3.62
N VAL A 351 -2.10 -22.31 -3.19
CA VAL A 351 -1.09 -23.38 -3.24
C VAL A 351 -1.35 -24.46 -2.20
N ILE A 352 -1.86 -24.08 -1.01
CA ILE A 352 -2.35 -25.00 0.02
C ILE A 352 -3.57 -25.76 -0.52
N ALA A 353 -4.56 -25.07 -1.09
CA ALA A 353 -5.74 -25.72 -1.66
C ALA A 353 -5.38 -26.70 -2.78
N HIS A 354 -4.42 -26.35 -3.64
CA HIS A 354 -3.94 -27.23 -4.70
C HIS A 354 -3.31 -28.51 -4.14
N SER A 355 -2.47 -28.39 -3.11
CA SER A 355 -1.81 -29.54 -2.48
C SER A 355 -2.81 -30.43 -1.74
N LEU A 356 -3.76 -29.85 -1.00
CA LEU A 356 -4.84 -30.61 -0.36
C LEU A 356 -5.71 -31.37 -1.38
N ALA A 357 -6.00 -30.74 -2.53
CA ALA A 357 -6.82 -31.35 -3.58
C ALA A 357 -6.11 -32.48 -4.35
N LYS A 358 -4.78 -32.42 -4.46
CA LYS A 358 -3.98 -33.37 -5.28
C LYS A 358 -3.13 -34.35 -4.50
N GLY A 359 -2.92 -34.06 -3.22
CA GLY A 359 -2.04 -34.80 -2.33
C GLY A 359 -0.60 -34.28 -2.29
N PRO A 360 0.20 -34.81 -1.36
CA PRO A 360 1.59 -34.42 -1.17
C PRO A 360 2.46 -34.65 -2.42
N GLY A 361 3.46 -33.80 -2.61
CA GLY A 361 4.45 -33.89 -3.69
C GLY A 361 4.03 -33.20 -4.98
N VAL A 362 2.80 -32.67 -5.05
CA VAL A 362 2.27 -32.02 -6.26
C VAL A 362 2.66 -30.55 -6.33
N ASN A 363 2.65 -29.84 -5.20
CA ASN A 363 3.00 -28.42 -5.17
C ASN A 363 3.93 -28.13 -3.98
N PRO A 364 5.24 -27.92 -4.22
CA PRO A 364 6.24 -27.92 -3.16
C PRO A 364 5.99 -26.85 -2.09
N PHE A 365 5.46 -25.68 -2.46
CA PHE A 365 5.17 -24.62 -1.49
C PHE A 365 3.87 -24.81 -0.73
N GLY A 366 2.89 -25.48 -1.34
CA GLY A 366 1.68 -25.84 -0.61
C GLY A 366 1.96 -26.97 0.38
N ASP A 367 2.77 -27.96 0.00
CA ASP A 367 3.26 -29.02 0.87
C ASP A 367 4.06 -28.44 2.07
N GLU A 368 4.99 -27.52 1.80
CA GLU A 368 5.78 -26.85 2.84
C GLU A 368 4.89 -26.06 3.81
N ALA A 369 3.90 -25.31 3.31
CA ALA A 369 2.96 -24.60 4.15
C ALA A 369 2.09 -25.57 4.98
N LEU A 370 1.64 -26.68 4.39
CA LEU A 370 0.86 -27.70 5.09
C LEU A 370 1.68 -28.42 6.17
N ALA A 371 2.96 -28.68 5.93
CA ALA A 371 3.86 -29.25 6.95
C ALA A 371 3.96 -28.35 8.19
N VAL A 372 4.10 -27.03 7.99
CA VAL A 372 4.10 -26.06 9.09
C VAL A 372 2.76 -26.06 9.83
N LEU A 373 1.64 -26.02 9.09
CA LEU A 373 0.31 -25.98 9.69
C LEU A 373 -0.05 -27.27 10.42
N ALA A 374 0.29 -28.44 9.87
CA ALA A 374 -0.03 -29.73 10.44
C ALA A 374 0.71 -30.01 11.76
N ALA A 375 1.82 -29.30 12.02
CA ALA A 375 2.51 -29.31 13.30
C ALA A 375 1.81 -28.46 14.38
N GLU A 376 0.90 -27.54 14.01
CA GLU A 376 0.18 -26.70 14.96
C GLU A 376 -0.89 -27.50 15.71
N PRO A 377 -0.95 -27.44 17.07
CA PRO A 377 -2.02 -28.08 17.83
C PRO A 377 -3.43 -27.62 17.43
N ALA A 378 -3.55 -26.38 16.93
CA ALA A 378 -4.82 -25.82 16.47
C ALA A 378 -5.37 -26.50 15.21
N MET A 379 -4.52 -27.20 14.43
CA MET A 379 -4.92 -27.93 13.22
C MET A 379 -5.22 -29.41 13.47
N ALA A 380 -5.15 -29.87 14.72
CA ALA A 380 -5.53 -31.23 15.07
C ALA A 380 -7.01 -31.51 14.69
N GLY A 381 -7.24 -32.58 13.93
CA GLY A 381 -8.56 -32.92 13.39
C GLY A 381 -8.96 -32.16 12.12
N ILE A 382 -8.09 -31.25 11.62
CA ILE A 382 -8.30 -30.48 10.38
C ILE A 382 -7.27 -30.88 9.32
N LEU A 383 -6.05 -31.18 9.74
CA LEU A 383 -4.99 -31.76 8.92
C LEU A 383 -4.48 -33.04 9.55
N GLU A 384 -4.14 -34.02 8.70
CA GLU A 384 -3.48 -35.25 9.14
C GLU A 384 -1.98 -35.01 9.27
N ARG A 385 -1.47 -35.11 10.50
CA ARG A 385 -0.06 -34.82 10.77
C ARG A 385 0.89 -35.74 10.00
N ASP A 386 0.60 -37.03 10.01
CA ASP A 386 1.46 -38.06 9.40
C ASP A 386 1.52 -37.97 7.86
N THR A 387 0.60 -37.22 7.25
CA THR A 387 0.53 -37.00 5.80
C THR A 387 1.41 -35.82 5.36
N TRP A 388 1.63 -34.84 6.25
CA TRP A 388 2.26 -33.56 5.90
C TRP A 388 3.58 -33.28 6.65
N VAL A 389 3.89 -34.02 7.71
CA VAL A 389 5.12 -33.91 8.52
C VAL A 389 5.87 -35.23 8.47
#